data_AF-A0A482X645-F1
#
_entry.id   AF-A0A482X645-F1
#
_cell.length_a   1.000
_cell.length_b   1.000
_cell.length_c   1.000
_cell.angle_alpha   90.00
_cell.angle_beta   90.00
_cell.angle_gamma   90.00
#
_symmetry.space_group_name_H-M   'P 1'
#
loop_
_entity.id
_entity.type
_entity.pdbx_description
1 polymer ?
#
loop_
_entity_poly.entity_id
_entity_poly.type
_entity_poly.pdbx_seq_one_letter_code
_entity_poly.pdbx_strand_id
1 'polypeptide(L)'
;LHIENEVKDKICKSKTAEAVEKTVTTSGPLGQLVFKIRYKEEKSKLVVSVVKCVHLPAKDPSVASSYPYVKLQLLPEKRHKVKTRVLRKTCNPVYDEDFTFYGITPSQLQ
;
A
#
# COMPACT_ATOMS: atom_id res chain seq x y z
N LEU A 1 13.56 -3.74 -6.38
CA LEU A 1 12.37 -4.00 -5.53
C LEU A 1 12.87 -4.16 -4.10
N HIS A 2 12.80 -3.12 -3.27
CA HIS A 2 13.27 -3.14 -1.87
C HIS A 2 12.25 -2.50 -0.90
N ILE A 3 11.01 -2.33 -1.36
CA ILE A 3 9.93 -1.63 -0.62
C ILE A 3 9.31 -2.53 0.46
N GLU A 4 9.45 -3.86 0.35
CA GLU A 4 8.82 -4.82 1.28
C GLU A 4 9.38 -4.74 2.71
N ASN A 5 10.66 -4.39 2.87
CA ASN A 5 11.28 -4.29 4.20
C ASN A 5 10.94 -2.98 4.91
N GLU A 6 10.89 -1.84 4.20
CA GLU A 6 10.60 -0.55 4.82
C GLU A 6 9.15 -0.45 5.35
N VAL A 7 8.19 -1.11 4.69
CA VAL A 7 6.80 -1.16 5.17
C VAL A 7 6.68 -2.01 6.44
N LYS A 8 7.41 -3.13 6.55
CA LYS A 8 7.42 -3.95 7.77
C LYS A 8 7.97 -3.19 8.98
N ASP A 9 9.09 -2.48 8.81
CA ASP A 9 9.69 -1.68 9.88
C ASP A 9 8.79 -0.52 10.34
N LYS A 10 8.03 0.10 9.43
CA LYS A 10 7.11 1.20 9.79
C LYS A 10 5.83 0.72 10.50
N ILE A 11 5.45 -0.55 10.34
CA ILE A 11 4.27 -1.13 11.02
C ILE A 11 4.58 -1.45 12.50
N CYS A 12 5.79 -1.90 12.82
CA CYS A 12 6.16 -2.42 14.15
C CYS A 12 6.26 -1.37 15.29
N LYS A 13 6.05 -0.07 15.04
CA LYS A 13 6.37 1.00 16.02
C LYS A 13 5.21 1.75 16.68
N SER A 14 3.99 1.23 16.73
CA SER A 14 2.95 1.87 17.58
C SER A 14 2.15 0.89 18.41
N LYS A 15 2.47 0.83 19.70
CA LYS A 15 1.46 0.71 20.75
C LYS A 15 0.54 1.94 20.62
N THR A 16 -0.77 1.71 20.49
CA THR A 16 -1.87 2.35 21.25
C THR A 16 -3.18 2.06 20.52
N ALA A 17 -4.16 1.54 21.28
CA ALA A 17 -5.51 1.22 20.86
C ALA A 17 -6.33 2.51 20.65
N GLU A 18 -6.41 2.95 19.39
CA GLU A 18 -7.50 3.75 18.84
C GLU A 18 -7.45 3.53 17.33
N ALA A 19 -8.46 3.92 16.55
CA ALA A 19 -8.47 3.67 15.10
C ALA A 19 -7.35 4.44 14.38
N VAL A 20 -6.11 3.95 14.43
CA VAL A 20 -4.93 4.65 13.93
C VAL A 20 -4.98 4.63 12.41
N GLU A 21 -5.54 5.67 11.81
CA GLU A 21 -5.38 5.97 10.40
C GLU A 21 -3.97 6.50 10.19
N LYS A 22 -3.06 5.64 9.73
CA LYS A 22 -1.70 6.04 9.40
C LYS A 22 -1.60 6.28 7.90
N THR A 23 -1.32 7.52 7.52
CA THR A 23 -0.87 7.81 6.15
C THR A 23 0.62 7.54 6.06
N VAL A 24 1.01 6.67 5.13
CA VAL A 24 2.40 6.33 4.85
C VAL A 24 2.74 6.80 3.46
N THR A 25 3.84 7.55 3.36
CA THR A 25 4.46 7.92 2.09
C THR A 25 5.81 7.23 2.01
N THR A 26 6.02 6.42 0.97
CA THR A 26 7.36 5.92 0.63
C THR A 26 8.01 6.92 -0.31
N SER A 27 9.29 7.26 -0.11
CA SER A 27 10.03 8.13 -1.01
C SER A 27 11.32 7.46 -1.45
N GLY A 28 11.56 7.39 -2.76
CA GLY A 28 12.79 6.82 -3.30
C GLY A 28 13.02 7.16 -4.77
N PRO A 29 14.11 6.65 -5.37
CA PRO A 29 14.47 6.92 -6.76
C PRO A 29 13.46 6.37 -7.78
N LEU A 30 12.53 5.52 -7.34
CA LEU A 30 11.46 4.92 -8.16
C LEU A 30 10.11 5.61 -7.97
N GLY A 31 10.11 6.82 -7.41
CA GLY A 31 8.92 7.60 -7.12
C GLY A 31 8.42 7.42 -5.68
N GLN A 32 7.17 7.84 -5.47
CA GLN A 32 6.52 7.85 -4.18
C GLN A 32 5.19 7.12 -4.23
N LEU A 33 4.84 6.38 -3.19
CA LEU A 33 3.54 5.75 -2.99
C LEU A 33 2.93 6.34 -1.72
N VAL A 34 1.71 6.85 -1.82
CA VAL A 34 0.90 7.33 -0.69
C VAL A 34 -0.21 6.32 -0.46
N PHE A 35 -0.25 5.77 0.75
CA PHE A 35 -1.30 4.84 1.17
C PHE A 35 -1.68 5.09 2.63
N LYS A 36 -2.85 4.59 3.03
CA LYS A 36 -3.34 4.68 4.40
C LYS A 36 -3.58 3.28 4.93
N ILE A 37 -3.33 3.10 6.22
CA ILE A 37 -3.67 1.87 6.94
C ILE A 37 -4.60 2.24 8.09
N ARG A 38 -5.68 1.48 8.25
CA ARG A 38 -6.59 1.58 9.39
C ARG A 38 -6.97 0.19 9.88
N TYR A 39 -6.62 -0.12 11.12
CA TYR A 39 -7.08 -1.34 11.78
C TYR A 39 -8.36 -1.05 12.58
N LYS A 40 -9.35 -1.95 12.51
CA LYS A 40 -10.55 -1.92 13.34
C LYS A 40 -10.62 -3.21 14.14
N GLU A 41 -10.23 -3.13 15.41
CA GLU A 41 -10.15 -4.27 16.32
C GLU A 41 -11.51 -4.93 16.55
N GLU A 42 -12.57 -4.15 16.75
CA GLU A 42 -13.95 -4.65 16.93
C GLU A 42 -14.43 -5.60 15.83
N LYS A 43 -13.88 -5.45 14.62
CA LYS A 43 -14.27 -6.22 13.43
C LYS A 43 -13.14 -7.11 12.92
N SER A 44 -12.03 -7.22 13.67
CA SER A 44 -10.81 -7.93 13.28
C SER A 44 -10.44 -7.69 11.81
N LYS A 45 -10.44 -6.42 11.40
CA LYS A 45 -10.22 -6.04 9.99
C LYS A 45 -9.15 -4.98 9.81
N LEU A 46 -8.31 -5.20 8.81
CA LEU A 46 -7.30 -4.27 8.33
C LEU A 46 -7.79 -3.65 7.02
N VAL A 47 -7.89 -2.32 6.99
CA VAL A 47 -8.20 -1.56 5.78
C VAL A 47 -6.93 -0.89 5.29
N VAL A 48 -6.60 -1.07 4.01
CA VAL A 48 -5.48 -0.42 3.34
C VAL A 48 -6.02 0.38 2.16
N SER A 49 -5.88 1.70 2.21
CA SER A 49 -6.29 2.60 1.14
C SER A 49 -5.08 2.99 0.29
N VAL A 50 -5.07 2.60 -0.97
CA VAL A 50 -4.05 3.07 -1.92
C VAL A 50 -4.53 4.39 -2.53
N VAL A 51 -3.86 5.48 -2.20
CA VAL A 51 -4.28 6.83 -2.61
C VAL A 51 -3.70 7.16 -3.98
N LYS A 52 -2.38 7.31 -4.07
CA LYS A 52 -1.71 7.73 -5.31
C LYS A 52 -0.24 7.32 -5.34
N CYS A 53 0.33 7.33 -6.54
CA CYS A 53 1.78 7.39 -6.71
C CYS A 53 2.21 8.72 -7.35
N VAL A 54 3.46 9.11 -7.13
CA VAL A 54 4.05 10.34 -7.68
C VAL A 54 5.43 10.01 -8.25
N HIS A 55 5.75 10.56 -9.42
CA HIS A 55 7.06 10.40 -10.09
C HIS A 55 7.48 8.95 -10.32
N LEU A 56 6.54 8.08 -10.73
CA LEU A 56 6.91 6.73 -11.15
C LEU A 56 7.84 6.79 -12.38
N PRO A 57 8.88 5.95 -12.45
CA PRO A 57 9.78 5.93 -13.60
C PRO A 57 9.02 5.50 -14.87
N ALA A 58 9.20 6.29 -15.93
CA ALA A 58 8.69 5.91 -17.24
C ALA A 58 9.52 4.75 -17.78
N LYS A 59 8.85 3.69 -18.25
CA LYS A 59 9.53 2.55 -18.88
C LYS A 59 10.19 2.94 -20.22
N ASP A 60 9.63 3.94 -20.89
CA ASP A 60 10.12 4.52 -22.14
C ASP A 60 9.79 6.02 -22.14
N PRO A 61 10.78 6.93 -22.22
CA PRO A 61 10.52 8.38 -22.28
C PRO A 61 9.89 8.84 -23.60
N SER A 62 9.94 8.03 -24.66
CA SER A 62 9.37 8.34 -25.98
C SER A 62 7.93 7.85 -26.15
N VAL A 63 7.53 6.82 -25.41
CA VAL A 63 6.17 6.27 -25.45
C VAL A 63 5.54 6.46 -24.08
N ALA A 64 4.45 7.23 -24.03
CA ALA A 64 3.59 7.38 -22.86
C ALA A 64 2.89 6.04 -22.48
N SER A 65 3.66 5.02 -22.12
CA SER A 65 3.24 3.61 -21.97
C SER A 65 3.50 3.10 -20.54
N SER A 66 3.36 3.97 -19.54
CA SER A 66 3.28 3.52 -18.16
C SER A 66 1.85 3.04 -17.89
N TYR A 67 1.70 1.75 -17.62
CA TYR A 67 0.47 1.10 -17.17
C TYR A 67 0.58 0.74 -15.68
N PRO A 68 0.71 1.72 -14.76
CA PRO A 68 1.00 1.41 -13.37
C PRO A 68 -0.20 0.73 -12.68
N TYR A 69 0.14 -0.16 -11.74
CA TYR A 69 -0.76 -0.73 -10.75
C TYR A 69 0.02 -1.01 -9.46
N VAL A 70 -0.67 -1.03 -8.32
CA VAL A 70 -0.10 -1.40 -7.03
C VAL A 70 -0.60 -2.79 -6.66
N LYS A 71 0.31 -3.66 -6.20
CA LYS A 71 -0.03 -4.98 -5.67
C LYS A 71 0.19 -4.97 -4.16
N LEU A 72 -0.83 -5.39 -3.42
CA LEU A 72 -0.78 -5.54 -1.97
C LEU A 72 -0.75 -7.02 -1.62
N GLN A 73 0.06 -7.35 -0.63
CA GLN A 73 0.17 -8.70 -0.11
C GLN A 73 0.48 -8.62 1.39
N LEU A 74 -0.27 -9.38 2.19
CA LEU A 74 0.06 -9.57 3.60
C LEU A 74 1.16 -10.63 3.72
N LEU A 75 2.11 -10.42 4.63
CA LEU A 75 3.21 -11.35 4.90
C LEU A 75 3.07 -11.85 6.35
N PRO A 76 3.45 -13.10 6.66
CA PRO A 76 4.09 -14.10 5.79
C PRO A 76 3.13 -14.81 4.82
N GLU A 77 1.82 -14.70 5.04
CA GLU A 77 0.79 -15.42 4.29
C GLU A 77 0.59 -14.88 2.87
N LYS A 78 1.31 -15.48 1.89
CA LYS A 78 1.23 -15.10 0.46
C LYS A 78 -0.13 -15.37 -0.22
N ARG A 79 -1.16 -15.74 0.53
CA ARG A 79 -2.49 -16.11 0.03
C ARG A 79 -3.34 -14.88 -0.30
N HIS A 80 -3.27 -13.83 0.51
CA HIS A 80 -4.04 -12.61 0.30
C HIS A 80 -3.29 -11.64 -0.61
N LYS A 81 -3.52 -11.77 -1.92
CA LYS A 81 -2.97 -10.89 -2.96
C LYS A 81 -4.10 -10.12 -3.61
N VAL A 82 -4.03 -8.80 -3.51
CA VAL A 82 -4.96 -7.89 -4.19
C VAL A 82 -4.15 -6.88 -4.99
N LYS A 83 -4.79 -6.27 -5.99
CA LYS A 83 -4.14 -5.26 -6.84
C LYS A 83 -5.14 -4.17 -7.18
N THR A 84 -4.63 -2.97 -7.41
CA THR A 84 -5.44 -1.87 -7.92
C THR A 84 -5.86 -2.10 -9.37
N ARG A 85 -6.78 -1.26 -9.85
CA ARG A 85 -6.96 -1.10 -11.30
C ARG A 85 -5.64 -0.66 -11.95
N VAL A 86 -5.51 -0.98 -13.24
CA VAL A 86 -4.40 -0.52 -14.06
C VAL A 86 -4.79 0.82 -14.66
N LEU A 87 -4.01 1.87 -14.39
CA LEU A 87 -4.20 3.16 -15.05
C LEU A 87 -3.29 3.25 -16.27
N ARG A 88 -3.73 3.96 -17.31
CA ARG A 88 -3.00 4.05 -18.58
C ARG A 88 -2.28 5.37 -18.70
N LYS A 89 -1.08 5.34 -19.28
CA LYS A 89 -0.30 6.50 -19.71
C LYS A 89 -0.07 7.54 -18.59
N THR A 90 0.24 7.09 -17.37
CA THR A 90 0.47 8.02 -16.25
C THR A 90 1.66 7.59 -15.39
N CYS A 91 2.46 8.57 -14.97
CA CYS A 91 3.52 8.41 -13.96
C CYS A 91 3.07 8.90 -12.58
N ASN A 92 1.86 9.46 -12.48
CA ASN A 92 1.26 9.96 -11.24
C ASN A 92 -0.16 9.38 -11.09
N PRO A 93 -0.32 8.05 -11.02
CA PRO A 93 -1.62 7.42 -10.90
C PRO A 93 -2.30 7.79 -9.58
N VAL A 94 -3.59 8.11 -9.63
CA VAL A 94 -4.47 8.28 -8.47
C VAL A 94 -5.46 7.13 -8.48
N TYR A 95 -5.40 6.27 -7.44
CA TYR A 95 -6.21 5.06 -7.36
C TYR A 95 -7.44 5.27 -6.48
N ASP A 96 -7.25 5.86 -5.30
CA ASP A 96 -8.27 6.01 -4.26
C ASP A 96 -9.07 4.71 -4.03
N GLU A 97 -8.35 3.59 -3.89
CA GLU A 97 -8.92 2.25 -3.72
C GLU A 97 -8.69 1.70 -2.32
N ASP A 98 -9.76 1.18 -1.70
CA ASP A 98 -9.73 0.55 -0.39
C ASP A 98 -9.72 -0.98 -0.48
N PHE A 99 -8.77 -1.60 0.21
CA PHE A 99 -8.67 -3.05 0.36
C PHE A 99 -8.92 -3.44 1.80
N THR A 100 -9.89 -4.32 2.05
CA THR A 100 -10.18 -4.82 3.39
C THR A 100 -9.76 -6.28 3.53
N PHE A 101 -8.93 -6.55 4.52
CA PHE A 101 -8.57 -7.90 4.95
C PHE A 101 -9.30 -8.22 6.25
N TYR A 102 -10.06 -9.31 6.26
CA TYR A 102 -10.82 -9.80 7.41
C TYR A 102 -10.07 -10.91 8.14
N GLY A 103 -10.38 -11.09 9.42
CA GLY A 103 -9.79 -12.16 10.24
C GLY A 103 -8.34 -11.88 10.65
N ILE A 104 -7.90 -10.62 10.58
CA ILE A 104 -6.57 -10.21 11.04
C ILE A 104 -6.66 -9.90 12.52
N THR A 105 -5.99 -10.71 13.34
CA THR A 105 -5.90 -10.48 14.79
C THR A 105 -4.78 -9.48 15.10
N PRO A 106 -4.86 -8.73 16.22
CA PRO A 106 -3.82 -7.77 16.58
C PRO A 106 -2.43 -8.42 16.72
N SER A 107 -2.37 -9.66 17.21
CA SER A 107 -1.14 -10.43 17.37
C SER A 107 -0.43 -10.74 16.05
N GLN A 108 -1.15 -10.73 14.92
CA GLN A 108 -0.55 -10.94 13.59
C GLN A 108 0.06 -9.65 12.99
N LEU A 109 -0.16 -8.49 13.62
CA LEU A 109 0.34 -7.19 13.17
C LEU A 109 1.60 -6.72 13.91
N GLN A 110 2.07 -7.46 14.91
CA GLN A 110 3.24 -7.12 15.74
C GLN A 110 4.57 -7.53 15.12
#